data_AF-A0A518B6I6-F1
#
_entry.id   AF-A0A518B6I6-F1
#
_cell.length_a   1.000
_cell.length_b   1.000
_cell.length_c   1.000
_cell.angle_alpha   90.00
_cell.angle_beta   90.00
_cell.angle_gamma   90.00
#
_symmetry.space_group_name_H-M   'P 1'
#
loop_
_entity.id
_entity.type
_entity.pdbx_description
1 polymer ?
#
loop_
_entity_poly.entity_id
_entity_poly.type
_entity_poly.pdbx_seq_one_letter_code
_entity_poly.pdbx_strand_id
1 'polypeptide(L)'
;MTRESDDLDLIGYLLNSLEPDEEQAIEEQLERDPALRERLEEVRALIAPLSEDDLGVDVPSGLGERTLERIGDHRLGTMTEASDASSGPRFLDVLIAASVLACLSTLALPAIGELRREHARLFCANKLRQLGTAFGVYADQESERLPFIATGGPFNNAGCFAVQLKERHLLSSDAVLLCPSANNGVVHVPTFNEFLEATDRLAYVDHLRRQMGGSYGYSLGHMNRGHHAGAPLRQSARPVLSDRPPRTGDPLFVNSPNHEDAGQNVLFANGCVRWLPSRTYGCDEDLFVNDTDLIASGVNSDDTVIGTSESTPFPPDDF
;
A
#
# COMPACT_ATOMS: atom_id res chain seq x y z
N MET A 1 -44.53 -23.92 -5.72
CA MET A 1 -44.45 -22.89 -6.77
C MET A 1 -44.79 -21.56 -6.14
N THR A 2 -44.13 -20.49 -6.57
CA THR A 2 -44.42 -19.14 -6.13
C THR A 2 -45.67 -18.64 -6.86
N ARG A 3 -46.53 -17.88 -6.19
CA ARG A 3 -47.79 -17.32 -6.75
C ARG A 3 -47.61 -16.60 -8.10
N GLU A 4 -46.40 -16.11 -8.36
CA GLU A 4 -46.00 -15.43 -9.59
C GLU A 4 -45.78 -16.39 -10.78
N SER A 5 -45.39 -17.65 -10.51
CA SER A 5 -45.29 -18.72 -11.53
C SER A 5 -46.68 -19.16 -11.99
N ASP A 6 -47.60 -19.34 -11.04
CA ASP A 6 -48.96 -19.80 -11.33
C ASP A 6 -49.72 -18.77 -12.20
N ASP A 7 -49.52 -17.46 -11.95
CA ASP A 7 -50.13 -16.41 -12.76
C ASP A 7 -49.58 -16.41 -14.21
N LEU A 8 -48.29 -16.68 -14.41
CA LEU A 8 -47.69 -16.76 -15.76
C LEU A 8 -48.27 -17.92 -16.57
N ASP A 9 -48.43 -19.08 -15.94
CA ASP A 9 -48.98 -20.27 -16.58
C ASP A 9 -50.46 -20.06 -16.95
N LEU A 10 -51.25 -19.41 -16.09
CA LEU A 10 -52.65 -19.06 -16.39
C LEU A 10 -52.78 -18.04 -17.53
N ILE A 11 -51.88 -17.06 -17.61
CA ILE A 11 -51.83 -16.11 -18.73
C ILE A 11 -51.50 -16.86 -20.03
N GLY A 12 -50.49 -17.74 -19.98
CA GLY A 12 -50.11 -18.56 -21.14
C GLY A 12 -51.25 -19.45 -21.63
N TYR A 13 -52.00 -20.05 -20.69
CA TYR A 13 -53.19 -20.84 -20.99
C TYR A 13 -54.28 -19.99 -21.67
N LEU A 14 -54.58 -18.80 -21.14
CA LEU A 14 -55.58 -17.89 -21.73
C LEU A 14 -55.21 -17.37 -23.12
N LEU A 15 -53.92 -17.22 -23.41
CA LEU A 15 -53.41 -16.75 -24.70
C LEU A 15 -53.12 -17.89 -25.69
N ASN A 16 -53.40 -19.14 -25.32
CA ASN A 16 -53.11 -20.33 -26.11
C ASN A 16 -51.64 -20.42 -26.55
N SER A 17 -50.73 -20.13 -25.61
CA SER A 17 -49.28 -20.05 -25.85
C SER A 17 -48.47 -21.08 -25.05
N LEU A 18 -49.13 -22.07 -24.45
CA LEU A 18 -48.49 -23.18 -23.74
C LEU A 18 -48.22 -24.36 -24.68
N GLU A 19 -47.25 -25.20 -24.33
CA GLU A 19 -47.08 -26.49 -25.00
C GLU A 19 -48.22 -27.46 -24.64
N PRO A 20 -48.53 -28.47 -25.47
CA PRO A 20 -49.71 -29.33 -25.27
C PRO A 20 -49.72 -30.10 -23.94
N ASP A 21 -48.56 -30.45 -23.41
CA ASP A 21 -48.38 -31.12 -22.12
C ASP A 21 -48.55 -30.17 -20.93
N GLU A 22 -48.10 -28.92 -21.06
CA GLU A 22 -48.32 -27.85 -20.08
C GLU A 22 -49.80 -27.45 -20.02
N GLU A 23 -50.46 -27.32 -21.17
CA GLU A 23 -51.90 -27.03 -21.27
C GLU A 23 -52.72 -28.12 -20.55
N GLN A 24 -52.43 -29.40 -20.83
CA GLN A 24 -53.09 -30.52 -20.17
C GLN A 24 -52.87 -30.53 -18.65
N ALA A 25 -51.66 -30.18 -18.19
CA ALA A 25 -51.35 -30.09 -16.77
C ALA A 25 -52.17 -28.98 -16.07
N ILE A 26 -52.36 -27.84 -16.72
CA ILE A 26 -53.19 -26.74 -16.19
C ILE A 26 -54.67 -27.12 -16.18
N GLU A 27 -55.19 -27.78 -17.21
CA GLU A 27 -56.57 -28.27 -17.23
C GLU A 27 -56.87 -29.23 -16.07
N GLU A 28 -55.98 -30.19 -15.83
CA GLU A 28 -56.10 -31.10 -14.68
C GLU A 28 -56.08 -30.37 -13.33
N GLN A 29 -55.29 -29.29 -13.22
CA GLN A 29 -55.24 -28.48 -12.01
C GLN A 29 -56.52 -27.65 -11.82
N LEU A 30 -57.07 -27.07 -12.90
CA LEU A 30 -58.33 -26.34 -12.88
C LEU A 30 -59.51 -27.23 -12.48
N GLU A 31 -59.54 -28.50 -12.89
CA GLU A 31 -60.57 -29.44 -12.45
C GLU A 31 -60.52 -29.66 -10.92
N ARG A 32 -59.32 -29.82 -10.37
CA ARG A 32 -59.11 -30.19 -8.97
C ARG A 32 -59.17 -29.00 -8.00
N ASP A 33 -58.75 -27.81 -8.42
CA ASP A 33 -58.60 -26.65 -7.54
C ASP A 33 -59.63 -25.53 -7.84
N PRO A 34 -60.62 -25.31 -6.96
CA PRO A 34 -61.57 -24.22 -7.11
C PRO A 34 -60.96 -22.83 -6.93
N ALA A 35 -59.89 -22.68 -6.16
CA ALA A 35 -59.22 -21.39 -5.98
C ALA A 35 -58.45 -20.97 -7.24
N LEU A 36 -57.85 -21.94 -7.94
CA LEU A 36 -57.18 -21.69 -9.22
C LEU A 36 -58.17 -21.26 -10.30
N ARG A 37 -59.39 -21.82 -10.30
CA ARG A 37 -60.48 -21.37 -11.19
C ARG A 37 -60.91 -19.92 -10.93
N GLU A 38 -61.03 -19.53 -9.67
CA GLU A 38 -61.32 -18.13 -9.32
C GLU A 38 -60.21 -17.20 -9.78
N ARG A 39 -58.94 -17.62 -9.60
CA ARG A 39 -57.79 -16.85 -10.08
C ARG A 39 -57.73 -16.74 -11.60
N LEU A 40 -58.05 -17.80 -12.34
CA LEU A 40 -58.14 -17.77 -13.81
C LEU A 40 -59.15 -16.72 -14.28
N GLU A 41 -60.31 -16.62 -13.62
CA GLU A 41 -61.32 -15.61 -13.95
C GLU A 41 -60.87 -14.18 -13.61
N GLU A 42 -60.12 -13.99 -12.52
CA GLU A 42 -59.49 -12.69 -12.22
C GLU A 42 -58.48 -12.27 -13.31
N VAL A 43 -57.62 -13.19 -13.73
CA VAL A 43 -56.64 -12.95 -14.80
C VAL A 43 -57.35 -12.70 -16.13
N ARG A 44 -58.40 -13.47 -16.45
CA ARG A 44 -59.25 -13.25 -17.64
C ARG A 44 -59.84 -11.84 -17.64
N ALA A 45 -60.36 -11.37 -16.51
CA ALA A 45 -60.91 -10.02 -16.38
C ALA A 45 -59.84 -8.93 -16.58
N LEU A 46 -58.61 -9.16 -16.13
CA LEU A 46 -57.49 -8.23 -16.33
C LEU A 46 -57.04 -8.13 -17.80
N ILE A 47 -57.13 -9.24 -18.55
CA ILE A 47 -56.71 -9.29 -19.98
C ILE A 47 -57.85 -8.87 -20.91
N ALA A 48 -59.11 -8.93 -20.49
CA ALA A 48 -60.27 -8.57 -21.31
C ALA A 48 -60.14 -7.22 -22.06
N PRO A 49 -59.60 -6.12 -21.47
CA PRO A 49 -59.42 -4.87 -22.20
C PRO A 49 -58.47 -4.97 -23.41
N LEU A 50 -57.52 -5.90 -23.42
CA LEU A 50 -56.63 -6.12 -24.57
C LEU A 50 -57.38 -6.72 -25.77
N SER A 51 -58.50 -7.42 -25.53
CA SER A 51 -59.37 -7.91 -26.59
C SER A 51 -60.27 -6.82 -27.18
N GLU A 52 -60.43 -5.67 -26.50
CA GLU A 52 -61.16 -4.51 -27.04
C GLU A 52 -60.33 -3.73 -28.08
N ASP A 53 -59.00 -3.93 -28.11
CA ASP A 53 -58.07 -3.43 -29.13
C ASP A 53 -58.01 -4.32 -30.39
N ASP A 54 -58.92 -5.31 -30.52
CA ASP A 54 -59.25 -5.93 -31.81
C ASP A 54 -59.99 -4.90 -32.67
N LEU A 55 -59.26 -3.85 -33.05
CA LEU A 55 -59.59 -2.98 -34.18
C LEU A 55 -59.86 -3.95 -35.32
N GLY A 56 -61.13 -4.12 -35.71
CA GLY A 56 -61.58 -5.00 -36.79
C GLY A 56 -60.96 -4.60 -38.13
N VAL A 57 -59.65 -4.80 -38.23
CA VAL A 57 -58.83 -4.56 -39.40
C VAL A 57 -59.15 -5.71 -40.32
N ASP A 58 -59.80 -5.40 -41.44
CA ASP A 58 -60.01 -6.37 -42.52
C ASP A 58 -58.66 -6.97 -42.91
N VAL A 59 -58.39 -8.18 -42.45
CA VAL A 59 -57.15 -8.90 -42.78
C VAL A 59 -57.17 -9.13 -44.30
N PRO A 60 -56.17 -8.63 -45.04
CA PRO A 60 -56.15 -8.79 -46.49
C PRO A 60 -56.21 -10.28 -46.87
N SER A 61 -57.11 -10.62 -47.79
CA SER A 61 -57.26 -12.00 -48.27
C SER A 61 -55.93 -12.54 -48.78
N GLY A 62 -55.56 -13.74 -48.35
CA GLY A 62 -54.31 -14.41 -48.76
C GLY A 62 -53.06 -13.97 -47.99
N LEU A 63 -53.17 -13.19 -46.90
CA LEU A 63 -52.02 -12.85 -46.04
C LEU A 63 -51.34 -14.11 -45.47
N GLY A 64 -52.13 -15.10 -45.02
CA GLY A 64 -51.62 -16.36 -44.50
C GLY A 64 -50.83 -17.14 -45.55
N GLU A 65 -51.38 -17.31 -46.75
CA GLU A 65 -50.70 -17.95 -47.89
C GLU A 65 -49.41 -17.22 -48.27
N ARG A 66 -49.45 -15.89 -48.40
CA ARG A 66 -48.26 -15.08 -48.73
C ARG A 66 -47.18 -15.14 -47.65
N THR A 67 -47.58 -15.29 -46.39
CA THR A 67 -46.65 -15.44 -45.27
C THR A 67 -46.03 -16.83 -45.27
N LEU A 68 -46.84 -17.88 -45.48
CA LEU A 68 -46.36 -19.25 -45.62
C LEU A 68 -45.46 -19.45 -46.84
N GLU A 69 -45.78 -18.82 -47.96
CA GLU A 69 -44.95 -18.80 -49.18
C GLU A 69 -43.63 -18.08 -48.91
N ARG A 70 -43.64 -16.96 -48.18
CA ARG A 70 -42.43 -16.24 -47.77
C ARG A 70 -41.57 -17.01 -46.76
N ILE A 71 -42.19 -17.76 -45.86
CA ILE A 71 -41.49 -18.69 -44.95
C ILE A 71 -40.99 -19.93 -45.72
N GLY A 72 -41.66 -20.35 -46.79
CA GLY A 72 -41.19 -21.42 -47.67
C GLY A 72 -39.98 -21.00 -48.52
N ASP A 73 -39.99 -19.77 -49.03
CA ASP A 73 -38.90 -19.16 -49.81
C ASP A 73 -37.69 -18.84 -48.93
N HIS A 74 -37.91 -18.37 -47.70
CA HIS A 74 -36.91 -18.47 -46.66
C HIS A 74 -36.86 -19.91 -46.17
N ARG A 75 -36.23 -20.79 -46.97
CA ARG A 75 -35.69 -22.05 -46.46
C ARG A 75 -35.22 -21.78 -45.04
N LEU A 76 -35.84 -22.44 -44.07
CA LEU A 76 -35.20 -22.77 -42.82
C LEU A 76 -33.88 -23.40 -43.26
N GLY A 77 -32.87 -22.54 -43.42
CA GLY A 77 -31.51 -22.94 -43.23
C GLY A 77 -31.62 -23.64 -41.90
N THR A 78 -31.42 -24.95 -41.95
CA THR A 78 -31.14 -25.75 -40.78
C THR A 78 -30.45 -24.81 -39.81
N MET A 79 -30.98 -24.69 -38.59
CA MET A 79 -30.14 -24.26 -37.49
C MET A 79 -29.03 -25.32 -37.40
N THR A 80 -28.06 -25.25 -38.32
CA THR A 80 -26.67 -25.29 -37.94
C THR A 80 -26.68 -24.34 -36.77
N GLU A 81 -26.50 -24.87 -35.57
CA GLU A 81 -25.86 -24.12 -34.52
C GLU A 81 -24.91 -23.18 -35.25
N ALA A 82 -25.04 -21.87 -35.01
CA ALA A 82 -23.92 -21.02 -35.26
C ALA A 82 -22.82 -21.64 -34.40
N SER A 83 -22.11 -22.61 -34.96
CA SER A 83 -20.77 -22.95 -34.60
C SER A 83 -20.16 -21.58 -34.72
N ASP A 84 -19.99 -20.98 -33.54
CA ASP A 84 -19.20 -19.80 -33.35
C ASP A 84 -17.87 -20.26 -33.92
N ALA A 85 -17.71 -20.02 -35.23
CA ALA A 85 -16.50 -20.30 -35.95
C ALA A 85 -15.60 -19.23 -35.37
N SER A 86 -15.03 -19.57 -34.22
CA SER A 86 -14.07 -18.78 -33.49
C SER A 86 -12.87 -18.75 -34.42
N SER A 87 -12.95 -17.87 -35.41
CA SER A 87 -11.85 -17.54 -36.27
C SER A 87 -10.80 -17.03 -35.29
N GLY A 88 -9.77 -17.86 -35.08
CA GLY A 88 -8.68 -17.52 -34.19
C GLY A 88 -8.17 -16.12 -34.57
N PRO A 89 -7.65 -15.35 -33.60
CA PRO A 89 -7.27 -13.97 -33.85
C PRO A 89 -6.33 -13.90 -35.06
N ARG A 90 -6.61 -12.99 -35.99
CA ARG A 90 -5.76 -12.83 -37.17
C ARG A 90 -4.37 -12.43 -36.72
N PHE A 91 -3.34 -12.87 -37.44
CA PHE A 91 -1.95 -12.52 -37.09
C PHE A 91 -1.75 -11.00 -36.93
N LEU A 92 -2.43 -10.19 -37.76
CA LEU A 92 -2.40 -8.73 -37.64
C LEU A 92 -3.06 -8.22 -36.35
N ASP A 93 -4.17 -8.81 -35.92
CA ASP A 93 -4.86 -8.42 -34.67
C ASP A 93 -3.98 -8.72 -33.46
N VAL A 94 -3.28 -9.87 -33.47
CA VAL A 94 -2.29 -10.23 -32.45
C VAL A 94 -1.13 -9.23 -32.44
N LEU A 95 -0.63 -8.81 -33.61
CA LEU A 95 0.44 -7.80 -33.70
C LEU A 95 0.00 -6.42 -33.21
N ILE A 96 -1.21 -5.98 -33.54
CA ILE A 96 -1.76 -4.70 -33.04
C ILE A 96 -1.91 -4.77 -31.53
N ALA A 97 -2.52 -5.83 -30.99
CA ALA A 97 -2.66 -6.02 -29.55
C ALA A 97 -1.30 -6.04 -28.83
N ALA A 98 -0.31 -6.76 -29.39
CA ALA A 98 1.04 -6.81 -28.84
C ALA A 98 1.74 -5.44 -28.87
N SER A 99 1.57 -4.65 -29.94
CA SER A 99 2.17 -3.31 -30.02
C SER A 99 1.53 -2.32 -29.05
N VAL A 100 0.21 -2.35 -28.88
CA VAL A 100 -0.49 -1.55 -27.86
C VAL A 100 -0.04 -1.94 -26.46
N LEU A 101 0.04 -3.25 -26.15
CA LEU A 101 0.54 -3.72 -24.85
C LEU A 101 1.99 -3.32 -24.60
N ALA A 102 2.85 -3.38 -25.61
CA ALA A 102 4.23 -2.93 -25.51
C ALA A 102 4.29 -1.42 -25.22
N CYS A 103 3.53 -0.60 -25.94
CA CYS A 103 3.45 0.85 -25.72
C CYS A 103 2.88 1.21 -24.33
N LEU A 104 1.87 0.47 -23.84
CA LEU A 104 1.35 0.68 -22.50
C LEU A 104 2.37 0.29 -21.43
N SER A 105 3.07 -0.83 -21.62
CA SER A 105 4.06 -1.32 -20.66
C SER A 105 5.25 -0.36 -20.54
N THR A 106 5.72 0.21 -21.66
CA THR A 106 6.84 1.17 -21.64
C THR A 106 6.50 2.46 -20.90
N LEU A 107 5.22 2.87 -20.84
CA LEU A 107 4.76 4.02 -20.07
C LEU A 107 4.41 3.67 -18.62
N ALA A 108 3.75 2.54 -18.40
CA ALA A 108 3.23 2.14 -17.09
C ALA A 108 4.34 1.71 -16.13
N LEU A 109 5.32 0.93 -16.58
CA LEU A 109 6.40 0.42 -15.72
C LEU A 109 7.24 1.53 -15.06
N PRO A 110 7.77 2.54 -15.78
CA PRO A 110 8.53 3.61 -15.14
C PRO A 110 7.64 4.47 -14.21
N ALA A 111 6.38 4.70 -14.58
CA ALA A 111 5.43 5.43 -13.74
C ALA A 111 5.15 4.71 -12.41
N ILE A 112 4.92 3.39 -12.45
CA ILE A 112 4.75 2.56 -11.24
C ILE A 112 6.03 2.56 -10.40
N GLY A 113 7.20 2.54 -11.03
CA GLY A 113 8.49 2.65 -10.34
C GLY A 113 8.63 3.96 -9.56
N GLU A 114 8.31 5.09 -10.18
CA GLU A 114 8.32 6.40 -9.51
C GLU A 114 7.34 6.47 -8.34
N LEU A 115 6.09 6.01 -8.57
CA LEU A 115 5.07 5.97 -7.52
C LEU A 115 5.52 5.14 -6.32
N ARG A 116 6.13 3.97 -6.55
CA ARG A 116 6.66 3.14 -5.46
C ARG A 116 7.77 3.86 -4.68
N ARG A 117 8.69 4.55 -5.37
CA ARG A 117 9.77 5.31 -4.72
C ARG A 117 9.21 6.47 -3.90
N GLU A 118 8.25 7.21 -4.43
CA GLU A 118 7.57 8.30 -3.71
C GLU A 118 6.80 7.78 -2.48
N HIS A 119 6.01 6.72 -2.65
CA HIS A 119 5.30 6.09 -1.53
C HIS A 119 6.26 5.62 -0.45
N ALA A 120 7.36 4.96 -0.81
CA ALA A 120 8.31 4.47 0.17
C ALA A 120 9.02 5.59 0.93
N ARG A 121 9.35 6.71 0.26
CA ARG A 121 9.83 7.95 0.91
C ARG A 121 8.80 8.51 1.88
N LEU A 122 7.52 8.60 1.51
CA LEU A 122 6.45 9.08 2.38
C LEU A 122 6.19 8.18 3.59
N PHE A 123 6.24 6.86 3.41
CA PHE A 123 6.14 5.91 4.51
C PHE A 123 7.32 6.04 5.48
N CYS A 124 8.54 6.17 4.96
CA CYS A 124 9.72 6.43 5.77
C CYS A 124 9.58 7.76 6.55
N ALA A 125 9.17 8.84 5.89
CA ALA A 125 8.89 10.12 6.53
C ALA A 125 7.83 9.99 7.65
N ASN A 126 6.80 9.18 7.45
CA ASN A 126 5.79 8.94 8.49
C ASN A 126 6.33 8.16 9.69
N LYS A 127 7.23 7.19 9.48
CA LYS A 127 7.94 6.50 10.57
C LYS A 127 8.81 7.45 11.38
N LEU A 128 9.53 8.36 10.70
CA LEU A 128 10.26 9.44 11.38
C LEU A 128 9.35 10.38 12.18
N ARG A 129 8.14 10.69 11.70
CA ARG A 129 7.16 11.47 12.48
C ARG A 129 6.69 10.73 13.74
N GLN A 130 6.50 9.42 13.65
CA GLN A 130 6.20 8.58 14.82
C GLN A 130 7.36 8.62 15.83
N LEU A 131 8.60 8.48 15.37
CA LEU A 131 9.79 8.63 16.21
C LEU A 131 9.92 10.04 16.79
N GLY A 132 9.61 11.08 16.03
CA GLY A 132 9.58 12.47 16.51
C GLY A 132 8.55 12.68 17.61
N THR A 133 7.41 12.00 17.54
CA THR A 133 6.40 12.00 18.62
C THR A 133 6.95 11.31 19.86
N ALA A 134 7.62 10.16 19.72
CA ALA A 134 8.27 9.46 20.82
C ALA A 134 9.39 10.31 21.46
N PHE A 135 10.18 11.02 20.66
CA PHE A 135 11.18 11.99 21.15
C PHE A 135 10.55 13.17 21.88
N GLY A 136 9.40 13.66 21.43
CA GLY A 136 8.64 14.67 22.15
C GLY A 136 8.25 14.20 23.55
N VAL A 137 7.66 13.01 23.66
CA VAL A 137 7.27 12.41 24.95
C VAL A 137 8.49 12.13 25.83
N TYR A 138 9.59 11.63 25.25
CA TYR A 138 10.85 11.42 25.98
C TYR A 138 11.37 12.74 26.56
N ALA A 139 11.41 13.80 25.75
CA ALA A 139 11.90 15.11 26.19
C ALA A 139 11.02 15.73 27.28
N ASP A 140 9.70 15.50 27.24
CA ASP A 140 8.79 15.91 28.32
C ASP A 140 9.10 15.21 29.65
N GLN A 141 9.65 13.98 29.60
CA GLN A 141 10.07 13.22 30.79
C GLN A 141 11.48 13.57 31.28
N GLU A 142 12.37 14.04 30.41
CA GLU A 142 13.80 14.25 30.67
C GLU A 142 14.22 15.73 30.59
N SER A 143 13.36 16.65 31.03
CA SER A 143 13.65 18.10 31.10
C SER A 143 14.14 18.69 29.77
N GLU A 144 13.40 18.44 28.69
CA GLU A 144 13.67 18.86 27.30
C GLU A 144 14.89 18.21 26.62
N ARG A 145 15.53 17.25 27.26
CA ARG A 145 16.67 16.51 26.68
C ARG A 145 16.19 15.36 25.81
N LEU A 146 16.83 15.18 24.67
CA LEU A 146 16.66 14.00 23.81
C LEU A 146 17.52 12.82 24.31
N PRO A 147 17.27 11.59 23.82
CA PRO A 147 18.08 10.43 24.20
C PRO A 147 19.57 10.69 24.08
N PHE A 148 20.33 10.39 25.13
CA PHE A 148 21.76 10.71 25.18
C PHE A 148 22.61 9.51 24.74
N ILE A 149 23.81 9.77 24.23
CA ILE A 149 24.80 8.71 24.02
C ILE A 149 25.73 8.68 25.23
N ALA A 150 25.97 7.50 25.79
CA ALA A 150 26.89 7.37 26.92
C ALA A 150 28.32 7.63 26.46
N THR A 151 29.17 8.21 27.32
CA THR A 151 30.57 8.49 26.97
C THR A 151 31.49 7.27 27.07
N GLY A 152 30.98 6.13 27.51
CA GLY A 152 31.72 4.89 27.64
C GLY A 152 30.80 3.67 27.76
N GLY A 153 31.41 2.48 27.76
CA GLY A 153 30.69 1.21 27.88
C GLY A 153 29.88 0.80 26.63
N PRO A 154 29.03 -0.24 26.75
CA PRO A 154 28.33 -0.81 25.59
C PRO A 154 27.34 0.17 24.93
N PHE A 155 26.83 1.14 25.68
CA PHE A 155 25.87 2.16 25.23
C PHE A 155 26.50 3.39 24.55
N ASN A 156 27.82 3.43 24.42
CA ASN A 156 28.52 4.48 23.69
C ASN A 156 28.41 4.27 22.16
N ASN A 157 27.23 4.50 21.60
CA ASN A 157 26.96 4.50 20.16
C ASN A 157 25.60 5.16 19.86
N ALA A 158 25.38 5.55 18.61
CA ALA A 158 24.18 6.29 18.20
C ALA A 158 22.88 5.48 18.40
N GLY A 159 22.88 4.18 18.11
CA GLY A 159 21.71 3.29 18.19
C GLY A 159 21.12 3.14 19.60
N CYS A 160 21.83 3.58 20.63
CA CYS A 160 21.36 3.61 22.02
C CYS A 160 20.05 4.42 22.20
N PHE A 161 19.73 5.35 21.29
CA PHE A 161 18.44 6.05 21.30
C PHE A 161 17.26 5.07 21.29
N ALA A 162 17.35 4.00 20.48
CA ALA A 162 16.29 3.02 20.33
C ALA A 162 16.07 2.22 21.62
N VAL A 163 17.16 1.84 22.28
CA VAL A 163 17.12 1.15 23.59
C VAL A 163 16.43 2.04 24.62
N GLN A 164 16.82 3.32 24.71
CA GLN A 164 16.22 4.26 25.66
C GLN A 164 14.72 4.51 25.44
N LEU A 165 14.28 4.55 24.17
CA LEU A 165 12.86 4.64 23.85
C LEU A 165 12.12 3.34 24.17
N LYS A 166 12.73 2.17 23.94
CA LYS A 166 12.14 0.87 24.23
C LYS A 166 11.96 0.65 25.73
N GLU A 167 12.97 0.98 26.54
CA GLU A 167 12.93 0.90 28.01
C GLU A 167 11.79 1.73 28.62
N ARG A 168 11.43 2.84 27.96
CA ARG A 168 10.32 3.72 28.38
C ARG A 168 8.98 3.35 27.72
N HIS A 169 8.93 2.25 26.97
CA HIS A 169 7.76 1.82 26.20
C HIS A 169 7.22 2.89 25.23
N LEU A 170 8.12 3.72 24.69
CA LEU A 170 7.78 4.79 23.73
C LEU A 170 7.80 4.32 22.27
N LEU A 171 8.32 3.12 22.00
CA LEU A 171 8.23 2.48 20.70
C LEU A 171 6.98 1.59 20.63
N SER A 172 6.16 1.76 19.61
CA SER A 172 5.01 0.86 19.37
C SER A 172 5.46 -0.56 19.01
N SER A 173 6.57 -0.68 18.27
CA SER A 173 7.28 -1.92 17.96
C SER A 173 8.64 -1.60 17.35
N ASP A 174 9.58 -2.57 17.39
CA ASP A 174 10.89 -2.44 16.75
C ASP A 174 10.78 -2.17 15.22
N ALA A 175 9.66 -2.57 14.59
CA ALA A 175 9.38 -2.32 13.17
C ALA A 175 9.13 -0.84 12.83
N VAL A 176 9.05 0.07 13.81
CA VAL A 176 9.06 1.51 13.53
C VAL A 176 10.42 1.98 13.02
N LEU A 177 11.50 1.26 13.35
CA LEU A 177 12.87 1.58 13.00
C LEU A 177 13.29 1.06 11.61
N LEU A 178 12.34 0.51 10.85
CA LEU A 178 12.57 -0.01 9.50
C LEU A 178 12.07 0.97 8.45
N CYS A 179 12.95 1.32 7.51
CA CYS A 179 12.59 2.01 6.28
C CYS A 179 12.18 0.96 5.22
N PRO A 180 11.01 1.10 4.58
CA PRO A 180 10.55 0.13 3.56
C PRO A 180 11.46 0.02 2.33
N SER A 181 12.23 1.06 2.03
CA SER A 181 13.19 1.07 0.93
C SER A 181 14.58 0.55 1.33
N ALA A 182 14.86 0.45 2.63
CA ALA A 182 16.16 -0.07 3.08
C ALA A 182 16.25 -1.57 2.77
N ASN A 183 17.30 -1.95 2.06
CA ASN A 183 17.57 -3.35 1.73
C ASN A 183 18.01 -4.09 3.01
N ASN A 184 17.10 -4.90 3.55
CA ASN A 184 17.25 -5.87 4.63
C ASN A 184 17.34 -5.34 6.07
N GLY A 185 16.46 -5.88 6.92
CA GLY A 185 16.72 -5.96 8.35
C GLY A 185 15.55 -6.54 9.13
N VAL A 186 15.84 -7.56 9.94
CA VAL A 186 15.13 -7.74 11.21
C VAL A 186 15.78 -6.73 12.15
N VAL A 187 15.00 -5.77 12.65
CA VAL A 187 15.46 -4.92 13.75
C VAL A 187 15.17 -5.65 15.05
N HIS A 188 16.20 -5.73 15.88
CA HIS A 188 16.07 -6.16 17.26
C HIS A 188 16.70 -5.09 18.13
N VAL A 189 15.86 -4.42 18.92
CA VAL A 189 16.32 -3.48 19.93
C VAL A 189 16.46 -4.27 21.23
N PRO A 190 17.67 -4.47 21.77
CA PRO A 190 17.82 -5.16 23.04
C PRO A 190 17.28 -4.29 24.18
N THR A 191 16.88 -4.92 25.28
CA THR A 191 16.71 -4.24 26.56
C THR A 191 18.06 -3.83 27.15
N PHE A 192 18.03 -2.95 28.14
CA PHE A 192 19.23 -2.52 28.87
C PHE A 192 19.98 -3.71 29.49
N ASN A 193 19.24 -4.63 30.12
CA ASN A 193 19.84 -5.81 30.76
C ASN A 193 20.42 -6.78 29.73
N GLU A 194 19.69 -7.09 28.66
CA GLU A 194 20.20 -7.97 27.58
C GLU A 194 21.49 -7.41 26.98
N PHE A 195 21.56 -6.09 26.79
CA PHE A 195 22.73 -5.46 26.20
C PHE A 195 23.91 -5.39 27.18
N LEU A 196 23.64 -5.24 28.48
CA LEU A 196 24.67 -5.28 29.51
C LEU A 196 25.24 -6.69 29.68
N GLU A 197 24.40 -7.72 29.73
CA GLU A 197 24.81 -9.12 29.80
C GLU A 197 25.61 -9.57 28.57
N ALA A 198 25.37 -8.93 27.41
CA ALA A 198 26.12 -9.18 26.19
C ALA A 198 27.58 -8.68 26.22
N THR A 199 27.97 -7.83 27.18
CA THR A 199 29.25 -7.08 27.17
C THR A 199 30.48 -7.99 27.08
N ASP A 200 30.42 -9.20 27.66
CA ASP A 200 31.53 -10.16 27.62
C ASP A 200 31.72 -10.82 26.23
N ARG A 201 30.79 -10.58 25.29
CA ARG A 201 30.80 -11.15 23.93
C ARG A 201 30.90 -10.05 22.88
N LEU A 202 32.11 -9.51 22.67
CA LEU A 202 32.36 -8.38 21.76
C LEU A 202 31.67 -8.52 20.39
N ALA A 203 31.81 -9.66 19.71
CA ALA A 203 31.19 -9.89 18.41
C ALA A 203 29.65 -9.82 18.44
N TYR A 204 29.04 -10.19 19.56
CA TYR A 204 27.59 -10.08 19.73
C TYR A 204 27.15 -8.66 20.05
N VAL A 205 27.91 -7.93 20.87
CA VAL A 205 27.68 -6.49 21.11
C VAL A 205 27.75 -5.72 19.80
N ASP A 206 28.77 -5.97 18.98
CA ASP A 206 28.91 -5.34 17.66
C ASP A 206 27.72 -5.67 16.74
N HIS A 207 27.23 -6.90 16.79
CA HIS A 207 26.04 -7.29 16.06
C HIS A 207 24.80 -6.51 16.51
N LEU A 208 24.55 -6.42 17.82
CA LEU A 208 23.44 -5.65 18.40
C LEU A 208 23.55 -4.16 18.05
N ARG A 209 24.76 -3.58 18.19
CA ARG A 209 25.04 -2.19 17.84
C ARG A 209 24.71 -1.85 16.40
N ARG A 210 24.94 -2.78 15.45
CA ARG A 210 24.62 -2.56 14.03
C ARG A 210 23.13 -2.64 13.70
N GLN A 211 22.33 -3.29 14.54
CA GLN A 211 20.91 -3.58 14.28
C GLN A 211 19.93 -2.69 15.04
N MET A 212 20.25 -2.27 16.26
CA MET A 212 19.27 -1.68 17.16
C MET A 212 18.74 -0.30 16.73
N GLY A 213 19.51 0.50 15.99
CA GLY A 213 19.04 1.74 15.36
C GLY A 213 18.29 1.51 14.03
N GLY A 214 18.32 0.27 13.52
CA GLY A 214 17.64 -0.14 12.29
C GLY A 214 18.09 0.60 11.05
N SER A 215 17.11 1.10 10.29
CA SER A 215 17.32 1.85 9.05
C SER A 215 17.55 3.34 9.29
N TYR A 216 17.72 3.79 10.53
CA TYR A 216 17.91 5.21 10.84
C TYR A 216 19.26 5.48 11.51
N GLY A 217 19.79 6.67 11.26
CA GLY A 217 20.94 7.22 11.95
C GLY A 217 20.52 8.23 13.00
N TYR A 218 21.32 8.41 14.05
CA TYR A 218 21.03 9.32 15.16
C TYR A 218 22.17 10.32 15.39
N SER A 219 21.82 11.49 15.92
CA SER A 219 22.78 12.56 16.22
C SER A 219 23.85 12.09 17.20
N LEU A 220 25.10 12.27 16.80
CA LEU A 220 26.28 12.05 17.64
C LEU A 220 26.52 13.21 18.60
N GLY A 221 25.72 14.28 18.54
CA GLY A 221 25.94 15.47 19.35
C GLY A 221 27.15 16.28 18.88
N HIS A 222 27.69 17.10 19.77
CA HIS A 222 28.81 17.98 19.50
C HIS A 222 29.71 18.15 20.71
N MET A 223 30.92 18.64 20.46
CA MET A 223 31.86 19.03 21.50
C MET A 223 31.58 20.48 21.92
N ASN A 224 31.42 20.68 23.23
CA ASN A 224 31.27 21.99 23.84
C ASN A 224 32.30 22.16 24.96
N ARG A 225 33.30 23.03 24.75
CA ARG A 225 34.38 23.31 25.71
C ARG A 225 35.03 22.03 26.26
N GLY A 226 35.35 21.09 25.36
CA GLY A 226 35.98 19.81 25.70
C GLY A 226 35.06 18.77 26.34
N HIS A 227 33.77 19.07 26.50
CA HIS A 227 32.77 18.12 26.99
C HIS A 227 31.83 17.71 25.85
N HIS A 228 31.44 16.45 25.82
CA HIS A 228 30.43 15.97 24.90
C HIS A 228 29.05 16.48 25.32
N ALA A 229 28.43 17.24 24.43
CA ALA A 229 27.02 17.57 24.49
C ALA A 229 26.28 16.61 23.56
N GLY A 230 25.25 15.94 24.09
CA GLY A 230 24.44 14.99 23.31
C GLY A 230 23.62 15.66 22.21
N ALA A 231 22.60 14.93 21.74
CA ALA A 231 21.68 15.43 20.72
C ALA A 231 21.12 16.83 21.08
N PRO A 232 20.86 17.66 20.05
CA PRO A 232 20.47 19.05 20.26
C PRO A 232 19.13 19.13 21.00
N LEU A 233 18.89 20.25 21.70
CA LEU A 233 17.65 20.46 22.45
C LEU A 233 16.45 20.45 21.50
N ARG A 234 15.30 19.95 21.99
CA ARG A 234 14.04 19.84 21.23
C ARG A 234 13.63 21.15 20.54
N GLN A 235 13.95 22.31 21.10
CA GLN A 235 13.56 23.60 20.54
C GLN A 235 14.44 24.06 19.36
N SER A 236 15.51 23.35 19.04
CA SER A 236 16.41 23.71 17.95
C SER A 236 15.87 23.30 16.57
N ALA A 237 16.28 24.02 15.52
CA ALA A 237 16.02 23.66 14.13
C ALA A 237 17.12 22.71 13.59
N ARG A 238 17.69 21.86 14.45
CA ARG A 238 18.83 20.98 14.13
C ARG A 238 18.38 19.58 13.73
N PRO A 239 19.08 18.90 12.81
CA PRO A 239 18.88 17.48 12.55
C PRO A 239 19.10 16.65 13.81
N VAL A 240 18.28 15.62 14.02
CA VAL A 240 18.41 14.68 15.15
C VAL A 240 18.48 13.25 14.66
N LEU A 241 17.68 12.91 13.66
CA LEU A 241 17.54 11.55 13.14
C LEU A 241 17.37 11.64 11.63
N SER A 242 17.94 10.70 10.89
CA SER A 242 17.77 10.64 9.44
C SER A 242 17.66 9.21 8.95
N ASP A 243 17.28 9.03 7.69
CA ASP A 243 17.65 7.81 6.97
C ASP A 243 19.15 7.53 7.17
N ARG A 244 19.49 6.27 7.45
CA ARG A 244 20.83 5.88 7.93
C ARG A 244 21.92 6.36 6.97
N PRO A 245 23.04 6.92 7.46
CA PRO A 245 24.19 7.26 6.61
C PRO A 245 24.88 6.00 6.04
N PRO A 246 25.76 6.14 5.03
CA PRO A 246 26.64 5.05 4.58
C PRO A 246 27.44 4.44 5.75
N ARG A 247 27.70 3.12 5.72
CA ARG A 247 28.53 2.47 6.76
C ARG A 247 30.01 2.72 6.47
N THR A 248 30.86 2.52 7.48
CA THR A 248 32.31 2.48 7.29
C THR A 248 32.68 1.46 6.22
N GLY A 249 33.35 1.92 5.15
CA GLY A 249 33.70 1.12 3.97
C GLY A 249 32.83 1.39 2.74
N ASP A 250 31.66 1.99 2.92
CA ASP A 250 30.88 2.58 1.83
C ASP A 250 31.51 3.93 1.41
N PRO A 251 31.23 4.45 0.20
CA PRO A 251 31.71 5.76 -0.23
C PRO A 251 31.30 6.87 0.76
N LEU A 252 32.28 7.58 1.34
CA LEU A 252 32.06 8.49 2.47
C LEU A 252 31.39 9.84 2.13
N PHE A 253 31.00 10.07 0.88
CA PHE A 253 30.40 11.33 0.42
C PHE A 253 29.18 11.11 -0.48
N VAL A 254 28.34 10.14 -0.09
CA VAL A 254 27.05 9.88 -0.74
C VAL A 254 25.90 10.12 0.23
N ASN A 255 24.69 10.25 -0.32
CA ASN A 255 23.44 10.32 0.41
C ASN A 255 23.16 9.00 1.14
N SER A 256 22.02 8.92 1.83
CA SER A 256 21.61 7.67 2.46
C SER A 256 21.38 6.55 1.43
N PRO A 257 21.90 5.33 1.67
CA PRO A 257 21.62 4.17 0.83
C PRO A 257 20.17 3.68 0.94
N ASN A 258 19.38 4.17 1.92
CA ASN A 258 17.98 3.75 2.09
C ASN A 258 17.12 4.04 0.86
N HIS A 259 17.49 5.02 0.04
CA HIS A 259 16.72 5.45 -1.12
C HIS A 259 17.59 5.56 -2.37
N GLU A 260 18.48 4.58 -2.59
CA GLU A 260 19.36 4.51 -3.78
C GLU A 260 20.20 5.79 -3.95
N ASP A 261 20.69 6.34 -2.85
CA ASP A 261 21.48 7.58 -2.79
C ASP A 261 20.75 8.83 -3.36
N ALA A 262 19.43 8.76 -3.55
CA ALA A 262 18.63 9.89 -4.04
C ALA A 262 18.44 11.01 -3.01
N GLY A 263 18.71 10.74 -1.74
CA GLY A 263 18.51 11.64 -0.62
C GLY A 263 18.06 10.91 0.65
N GLN A 264 17.62 11.68 1.65
CA GLN A 264 17.27 11.19 2.97
C GLN A 264 16.12 12.00 3.56
N ASN A 265 15.23 11.33 4.26
CA ASN A 265 14.34 11.99 5.21
C ASN A 265 15.12 12.31 6.48
N VAL A 266 14.91 13.52 6.99
CA VAL A 266 15.56 14.05 8.18
C VAL A 266 14.50 14.58 9.14
N LEU A 267 14.53 14.08 10.37
CA LEU A 267 13.80 14.59 11.51
C LEU A 267 14.66 15.63 12.22
N PHE A 268 14.11 16.82 12.36
CA PHE A 268 14.69 17.92 13.12
C PHE A 268 14.19 17.92 14.57
N ALA A 269 14.95 18.50 15.49
CA ALA A 269 14.64 18.49 16.92
C ALA A 269 13.28 19.11 17.25
N ASN A 270 12.87 20.12 16.48
CA ASN A 270 11.54 20.73 16.55
C ASN A 270 10.38 19.82 16.10
N GLY A 271 10.66 18.58 15.70
CA GLY A 271 9.69 17.56 15.28
C GLY A 271 9.33 17.59 13.79
N CYS A 272 9.86 18.53 13.00
CA CYS A 272 9.58 18.55 11.57
C CYS A 272 10.39 17.48 10.84
N VAL A 273 9.77 16.84 9.85
CA VAL A 273 10.42 15.84 8.98
C VAL A 273 10.46 16.40 7.56
N ARG A 274 11.63 16.40 6.93
CA ARG A 274 11.85 16.89 5.57
C ARG A 274 12.66 15.92 4.75
N TRP A 275 12.35 15.84 3.46
CA TRP A 275 13.23 15.20 2.49
C TRP A 275 14.35 16.16 2.11
N LEU A 276 15.60 15.70 2.20
CA LEU A 276 16.77 16.41 1.71
C LEU A 276 17.37 15.62 0.53
N PRO A 277 17.46 16.20 -0.68
CA PRO A 277 18.03 15.54 -1.85
C PRO A 277 19.57 15.47 -1.81
N SER A 278 20.18 16.23 -0.89
CA SER A 278 21.62 16.25 -0.61
C SER A 278 21.84 16.00 0.87
N ARG A 279 23.00 15.43 1.20
CA ARG A 279 23.48 15.29 2.59
C ARG A 279 23.86 16.62 3.22
N THR A 280 23.94 17.68 2.42
CA THR A 280 24.16 19.04 2.89
C THR A 280 22.85 19.76 3.19
N TYR A 281 22.84 20.62 4.20
CA TYR A 281 21.70 21.43 4.57
C TYR A 281 22.13 22.82 5.07
N GLY A 282 21.21 23.78 5.03
CA GLY A 282 21.49 25.14 5.51
C GLY A 282 22.63 25.80 4.72
N CYS A 283 23.69 26.19 5.42
CA CYS A 283 24.88 26.83 4.86
C CYS A 283 25.94 25.79 4.46
N ASP A 284 25.53 24.77 3.69
CA ASP A 284 26.38 23.65 3.24
C ASP A 284 26.97 22.80 4.37
N GLU A 285 26.29 22.73 5.52
CA GLU A 285 26.67 21.81 6.60
C GLU A 285 26.36 20.37 6.21
N ASP A 286 27.29 19.46 6.47
CA ASP A 286 27.16 18.05 6.14
C ASP A 286 26.46 17.26 7.26
N LEU A 287 25.49 16.42 6.91
CA LEU A 287 24.74 15.63 7.89
C LEU A 287 25.51 14.44 8.46
N PHE A 288 26.50 13.89 7.74
CA PHE A 288 27.08 12.57 8.04
C PHE A 288 28.55 12.61 8.44
N VAL A 289 29.22 13.76 8.28
CA VAL A 289 30.57 14.02 8.80
C VAL A 289 30.61 15.40 9.46
N ASN A 290 31.50 15.56 10.43
CA ASN A 290 31.73 16.85 11.06
C ASN A 290 32.56 17.79 10.17
N ASP A 291 32.83 19.02 10.64
CA ASP A 291 33.66 20.03 9.94
C ASP A 291 35.11 19.57 9.66
N THR A 292 35.53 18.40 10.17
CA THR A 292 36.83 17.77 9.94
C THR A 292 36.77 16.51 9.08
N ASP A 293 35.64 16.28 8.40
CA ASP A 293 35.37 15.11 7.55
C ASP A 293 35.40 13.76 8.29
N LEU A 294 35.10 13.76 9.60
CA LEU A 294 35.05 12.56 10.43
C LEU A 294 33.60 12.20 10.82
N ILE A 295 33.32 10.89 10.88
CA ILE A 295 32.08 10.37 11.49
C ILE A 295 32.28 10.33 13.01
N ALA A 296 32.15 11.49 13.64
CA ALA A 296 32.25 11.69 15.08
C ALA A 296 31.32 12.84 15.49
N SER A 297 31.30 13.20 16.77
CA SER A 297 30.60 14.40 17.24
C SER A 297 31.06 15.64 16.46
N GLY A 298 30.14 16.57 16.26
CA GLY A 298 30.47 17.86 15.69
C GLY A 298 31.48 18.62 16.53
N VAL A 299 32.28 19.47 15.90
CA VAL A 299 33.36 20.20 16.60
C VAL A 299 32.84 21.34 17.47
N ASN A 300 31.61 21.79 17.23
CA ASN A 300 30.93 22.86 17.97
C ASN A 300 29.39 22.70 17.84
N SER A 301 28.59 23.56 18.48
CA SER A 301 27.11 23.49 18.41
C SER A 301 26.51 23.77 17.03
N ASP A 302 27.34 24.41 16.18
CA ASP A 302 27.25 24.61 14.72
C ASP A 302 27.05 23.33 13.91
N ASP A 303 27.72 22.30 14.39
CA ASP A 303 28.13 21.12 13.63
C ASP A 303 27.40 19.91 14.19
N THR A 304 26.47 19.36 13.39
CA THR A 304 25.61 18.26 13.82
C THR A 304 25.80 17.07 12.90
N VAL A 305 26.36 16.00 13.46
CA VAL A 305 26.60 14.75 12.72
C VAL A 305 25.58 13.71 13.10
N ILE A 306 25.00 13.05 12.09
CA ILE A 306 24.15 11.88 12.22
C ILE A 306 24.98 10.64 11.86
N GLY A 307 25.16 9.74 12.82
CA GLY A 307 25.92 8.49 12.67
C GLY A 307 25.03 7.27 12.40
N THR A 308 25.63 6.17 11.94
CA THR A 308 24.96 4.86 11.93
C THR A 308 24.73 4.37 13.36
N SER A 309 23.91 3.33 13.51
CA SER A 309 23.61 2.73 14.82
C SER A 309 24.87 2.39 15.64
N GLU A 310 25.92 1.90 15.00
CA GLU A 310 27.20 1.55 15.64
C GLU A 310 28.19 2.71 15.79
N SER A 311 27.94 3.87 15.16
CA SER A 311 28.83 5.02 15.22
C SER A 311 28.96 5.53 16.65
N THR A 312 30.18 5.90 17.03
CA THR A 312 30.50 6.49 18.32
C THR A 312 30.72 8.00 18.21
N PRO A 313 30.36 8.78 19.24
CA PRO A 313 30.59 10.23 19.26
C PRO A 313 32.07 10.61 19.30
N PHE A 314 32.95 9.71 19.71
CA PHE A 314 34.40 9.96 19.79
C PHE A 314 35.15 9.14 18.75
N PRO A 315 36.22 9.69 18.15
CA PRO A 315 37.14 8.92 17.32
C PRO A 315 37.74 7.74 18.10
N PRO A 316 38.15 6.66 17.41
CA PRO A 316 38.72 5.48 18.05
C PRO A 316 40.03 5.72 18.83
N ASP A 317 40.71 6.85 18.62
CA ASP A 317 41.97 7.20 19.30
C ASP A 317 41.79 7.90 20.67
N ASP A 318 40.54 8.16 21.10
CA ASP A 318 40.22 8.89 22.35
C ASP A 318 39.88 7.97 23.56
N PHE A 319 40.25 6.69 23.53
CA PHE A 319 40.02 5.71 24.62
C PHE A 319 41.29 5.01 25.13
#